data_AF-A0A6J4TG10-F1
#
_entry.id   AF-A0A6J4TG10-F1
#
_cell.length_a   1.000
_cell.length_b   1.000
_cell.length_c   1.000
_cell.angle_alpha   90.00
_cell.angle_beta   90.00
_cell.angle_gamma   90.00
#
_symmetry.space_group_name_H-M   'P 1'
#
loop_
_entity.id
_entity.type
_entity.pdbx_description
1 polymer ?
#
loop_
_entity_poly.entity_id
_entity_poly.type
_entity_poly.pdbx_seq_one_letter_code
_entity_poly.pdbx_strand_id
1 'polypeptide(L)' 'MIFEKTSLVDVFLVKPVILNDERGTFARTMCRSEIEQHGLIEYTSTESQAADWRKDVSMFQAAG' A
#
# COMPACT_ATOMS: atom_id res chain seq x y z
N MET A 1 9.47 6.05 -1.40
CA MET A 1 8.13 5.67 -0.88
C MET A 1 7.82 6.59 0.29
N ILE A 2 6.56 6.91 0.58
CA ILE A 2 6.19 7.80 1.71
C ILE A 2 5.69 6.91 2.86
N PHE A 3 6.39 6.91 4.00
CA PHE A 3 6.05 6.12 5.18
C PHE A 3 5.30 6.97 6.21
N GLU A 4 4.05 6.62 6.51
CA GLU A 4 3.22 7.26 7.53
C GLU A 4 3.07 6.34 8.74
N LYS A 5 3.36 6.85 9.94
CA LYS A 5 3.15 6.08 11.18
C LYS A 5 1.66 5.91 11.43
N THR A 6 1.27 4.73 11.88
CA THR A 6 -0.09 4.47 12.36
C THR A 6 -0.16 4.58 13.89
N SER A 7 -1.35 4.40 14.46
CA SER A 7 -1.53 4.28 15.90
C SER A 7 -1.02 2.94 16.46
N LEU A 8 -0.76 1.97 15.60
CA LEU A 8 -0.20 0.68 15.96
C LEU A 8 1.33 0.74 15.97
N VAL A 9 1.92 0.12 16.98
CA VAL A 9 3.38 0.01 17.11
C VAL A 9 3.93 -0.81 15.95
N ASP A 10 5.02 -0.33 15.36
CA ASP A 10 5.76 -0.97 14.25
C ASP A 10 4.95 -1.18 12.96
N VAL A 11 3.85 -0.45 12.77
CA VAL A 11 3.04 -0.50 11.54
C VAL A 11 3.06 0.84 10.83
N PHE A 12 3.38 0.79 9.53
CA PHE A 12 3.40 1.95 8.64
C PHE A 12 2.36 1.81 7.53
N LEU A 13 1.69 2.91 7.21
CA LEU A 13 0.99 3.06 5.94
C LEU A 13 2.00 3.59 4.91
N VAL A 14 2.26 2.81 3.86
CA VAL A 14 3.23 3.18 2.84
C VAL A 14 2.54 3.64 1.57
N LYS A 15 2.66 4.92 1.24
CA LYS A 15 2.06 5.51 0.03
C LYS A 15 3.08 5.55 -1.11
N PRO A 16 2.71 5.08 -2.32
CA PRO A 16 3.57 5.18 -3.48
C PRO A 16 3.59 6.62 -4.01
N VAL A 17 4.72 7.02 -4.59
CA VAL A 17 4.81 8.29 -5.34
C VAL A 17 4.39 8.01 -6.77
N ILE A 18 3.29 8.62 -7.18
CA ILE A 18 2.71 8.48 -8.52
C ILE A 18 3.52 9.33 -9.52
N LEU A 19 4.05 8.69 -10.55
CA LEU A 19 4.68 9.33 -11.70
C LEU A 19 3.75 9.17 -12.91
N ASN A 20 3.45 10.27 -13.59
CA ASN A 20 2.57 10.28 -14.76
C ASN A 20 3.33 10.81 -15.98
N ASP A 21 3.12 10.17 -17.12
CA ASP A 21 3.53 10.67 -18.43
C ASP A 21 2.51 10.28 -19.50
N GLU A 22 2.80 10.58 -20.77
CA GLU A 22 1.91 10.29 -21.90
C GLU A 22 1.58 8.79 -22.09
N ARG A 23 2.34 7.88 -21.47
CA ARG A 23 2.15 6.42 -21.55
C ARG A 23 1.28 5.89 -20.41
N GLY A 24 1.01 6.70 -19.39
CA GLY A 24 0.18 6.35 -18.24
C GLY A 24 0.84 6.65 -16.90
N THR A 25 0.58 5.77 -15.93
CA THR A 25 0.97 5.95 -14.53
C THR A 25 1.94 4.85 -14.09
N PHE A 26 3.00 5.25 -13.39
CA PHE A 26 3.95 4.35 -12.75
C PHE A 26 4.15 4.73 -11.29
N ALA A 27 4.35 3.72 -10.44
CA ALA A 27 4.76 3.95 -9.06
C ALA A 27 5.56 2.77 -8.52
N ARG A 28 6.59 3.05 -7.70
CA ARG A 28 7.32 2.02 -6.96
C ARG A 28 6.49 1.59 -5.76
N THR A 29 6.25 0.28 -5.62
CA THR A 29 5.50 -0.30 -4.49
C THR A 29 6.40 -1.06 -3.51
N MET A 30 7.61 -1.44 -3.92
CA MET A 30 8.63 -2.09 -3.09
C MET A 30 10.01 -1.51 -3.40
N CYS A 31 10.79 -1.18 -2.35
CA CYS A 31 12.17 -0.73 -2.47
C CYS A 31 12.95 -1.09 -1.20
N ARG A 32 13.82 -2.10 -1.31
CA ARG A 32 14.60 -2.64 -0.19
C ARG A 32 15.31 -1.58 0.63
N SER A 33 16.07 -0.70 -0.02
CA SER A 33 16.88 0.32 0.66
C SER A 33 16.02 1.34 1.41
N GLU A 34 14.85 1.70 0.87
CA GLU A 34 13.92 2.60 1.56
C GLU A 34 13.25 1.90 2.76
N ILE A 35 12.93 0.60 2.65
CA ILE A 35 12.37 -0.20 3.74
C ILE A 35 13.40 -0.37 4.88
N GLU A 36 14.66 -0.70 4.55
CA GLU A 36 15.75 -0.89 5.52
C GLU A 36 16.07 0.39 6.31
N GLN A 37 15.92 1.57 5.71
CA GLN A 37 16.07 2.87 6.39
C GLN A 37 15.07 3.08 7.54
N HIS A 38 13.94 2.37 7.51
CA HIS A 38 12.93 2.37 8.57
C HIS A 38 13.12 1.25 9.59
N GLY A 39 14.27 0.54 9.57
CA GLY A 39 14.59 -0.54 10.51
C GLY A 39 13.84 -1.84 10.22
N LEU A 40 13.19 -1.94 9.05
CA LEU A 40 12.45 -3.12 8.62
C LEU A 40 13.38 -4.03 7.81
N ILE A 41 13.48 -5.30 8.21
CA ILE A 41 14.31 -6.30 7.51
C ILE A 41 13.46 -7.01 6.47
N GLU A 42 13.82 -6.89 5.20
CA GLU A 42 13.21 -7.65 4.12
C GLU A 42 13.79 -9.07 4.09
N TYR A 43 13.09 -10.01 4.72
CA TYR A 43 13.25 -11.44 4.44
C TYR A 43 12.42 -11.76 3.20
N THR A 44 12.99 -12.52 2.27
CA THR A 44 12.37 -12.92 0.99
C THR A 44 10.87 -13.16 1.15
N SER A 45 10.05 -12.24 0.64
CA SER A 45 8.60 -12.32 0.76
C SER A 45 8.07 -13.36 -0.22
N THR A 46 7.11 -14.16 0.21
CA THR A 46 6.27 -14.91 -0.73
C THR A 46 5.23 -13.95 -1.31
N GLU A 47 5.18 -13.78 -2.62
CA GLU A 47 4.14 -12.97 -3.26
C GLU A 47 2.85 -13.79 -3.42
N SER A 48 1.73 -13.16 -3.12
CA SER A 48 0.41 -13.70 -3.40
C SER A 48 -0.46 -12.64 -4.04
N GLN A 49 -1.38 -13.06 -4.90
CA GLN A 49 -2.37 -12.20 -5.52
C GLN A 49 -3.75 -12.77 -5.22
N ALA A 50 -4.67 -11.91 -4.81
CA ALA A 50 -6.06 -12.26 -4.58
C ALA A 50 -6.94 -11.25 -5.30
N ALA A 51 -8.01 -11.75 -5.93
CA ALA A 51 -9.05 -10.93 -6.52
C ALA A 51 -10.38 -11.28 -5.84
N ASP A 52 -11.03 -10.30 -5.22
CA ASP A 52 -12.40 -10.43 -4.72
C ASP A 52 -13.35 -9.64 -5.64
N TRP A 53 -14.34 -10.35 -6.18
CA TRP A 53 -15.31 -9.78 -7.13
C TRP A 53 -16.62 -9.36 -6.45
N ARG A 54 -16.74 -9.56 -5.13
CA ARG A 54 -17.87 -9.04 -4.36
C ARG A 54 -17.71 -7.54 -4.18
N LYS A 55 -18.63 -6.75 -4.73
CA LYS A 55 -18.77 -5.34 -4.34
C LYS A 55 -19.56 -5.32 -3.05
N ASP A 56 -18.97 -4.85 -1.97
CA ASP A 56 -19.70 -4.59 -0.74
C ASP A 56 -20.69 -3.43 -1.00
N VAL A 57 -21.99 -3.75 -1.01
CA VAL A 57 -23.07 -2.78 -1.25
C VAL A 57 -23.67 -2.24 0.06
N SER A 58 -23.06 -2.56 1.21
CA SER A 58 -23.65 -2.30 2.53
C SER A 58 -23.54 -0.86 3.05
N MET A 59 -23.07 0.12 2.26
CA MET A 59 -22.94 1.53 2.69
C MET A 59 -24.16 2.45 2.44
N PHE A 60 -25.30 1.95 1.96
CA PHE A 60 -26.49 2.79 1.65
C PHE A 60 -27.77 2.47 2.46
N GLN A 61 -27.65 2.01 3.70
CA GLN A 61 -28.78 1.99 4.65
C GLN A 61 -28.42 2.73 5.95
N ALA A 62 -28.17 4.03 5.84
CA ALA A 62 -28.22 4.96 6.97
C ALA A 62 -28.41 6.40 6.47
N ALA A 63 -29.54 6.67 5.82
CA ALA A 63 -30.08 8.02 5.72
C ALA A 63 -31.61 7.94 5.70
N GLY A 64 -32.19 8.22 6.87
CA GLY A 64 -33.54 8.76 7.11
C GLY A 64 -34.70 8.21 6.31
#